data_AF-A0A7W9APU5-F1
#
_entry.id   AF-A0A7W9APU5-F1
#
_cell.length_a   1.000
_cell.length_b   1.000
_cell.length_c   1.000
_cell.angle_alpha   90.00
_cell.angle_beta   90.00
_cell.angle_gamma   90.00
#
_symmetry.space_group_name_H-M   'P 1'
#
loop_
_entity.id
_entity.type
_entity.pdbx_description
1 polymer ?
#
loop_
_entity_poly.entity_id
_entity_poly.type
_entity_poly.pdbx_seq_one_letter_code
_entity_poly.pdbx_strand_id
1 'polypeptide(L)'
;MVHPFGSDRRGTALVEFALLSPILIALLFGMLGYGQYFLTAHTLQQLANDAARAAIVGQTAAERVTLARASVTQGLANAAVAKPGEVSSAVAEADGRVTVTLAVDTRALSLLRSGLVPMPEPVIERRAVAEVADF
;
A
#
# COMPACT_ATOMS: atom_id res chain seq x y z
N MET A 1 17.01 -11.56 -61.85
CA MET A 1 17.97 -11.48 -60.72
C MET A 1 17.14 -11.59 -59.45
N VAL A 2 17.15 -12.73 -58.76
CA VAL A 2 16.35 -12.98 -57.56
C VAL A 2 17.32 -12.89 -56.38
N HIS A 3 17.23 -11.84 -55.57
CA HIS A 3 18.02 -11.74 -54.35
C HIS A 3 17.50 -12.78 -53.36
N PRO A 4 18.34 -13.70 -52.86
CA PRO A 4 17.92 -14.58 -51.78
C PRO A 4 17.62 -13.70 -50.57
N PHE A 5 16.40 -13.81 -50.03
CA PHE A 5 16.05 -13.27 -48.72
C PHE A 5 16.87 -14.03 -47.69
N GLY A 6 18.13 -13.60 -47.51
CA GLY A 6 19.01 -14.12 -46.49
C GLY A 6 18.32 -14.02 -45.15
N SER A 7 18.45 -15.08 -44.35
CA SER A 7 18.05 -15.15 -42.94
C SER A 7 18.58 -13.93 -42.17
N ASP A 8 17.84 -12.82 -42.22
CA ASP A 8 18.20 -11.60 -41.53
C ASP A 8 17.86 -11.77 -40.06
N ARG A 9 18.87 -12.23 -39.29
CA ARG A 9 18.78 -12.47 -37.85
C ARG A 9 18.23 -11.27 -37.09
N ARG A 10 18.42 -10.04 -37.60
CA ARG A 10 17.86 -8.82 -37.00
C ARG A 10 16.34 -8.74 -37.19
N GLY A 11 15.84 -9.11 -38.36
CA GLY A 11 14.40 -9.20 -38.63
C GLY A 11 13.71 -10.25 -37.78
N THR A 12 14.31 -11.43 -37.63
CA THR A 12 13.80 -12.49 -36.75
C THR A 12 13.76 -12.05 -35.28
N ALA A 13 14.82 -11.43 -34.77
CA ALA A 13 14.86 -10.94 -33.39
C ALA A 13 13.79 -9.86 -33.09
N LEU A 14 13.48 -9.00 -34.06
CA LEU A 14 12.40 -8.00 -33.90
C LEU A 14 11.01 -8.65 -33.78
N VAL A 15 10.75 -9.71 -34.55
CA VAL A 15 9.48 -10.45 -34.47
C VAL A 15 9.37 -11.21 -33.14
N GLU A 16 10.45 -11.85 -32.70
CA GLU A 16 10.51 -12.53 -31.39
C GLU A 16 10.25 -11.55 -30.23
N PHE A 17 10.87 -10.37 -30.27
CA PHE A 17 10.61 -9.32 -29.28
C PHE A 17 9.18 -8.78 -29.32
N ALA A 18 8.61 -8.59 -30.51
CA ALA A 18 7.23 -8.13 -30.67
C ALA A 18 6.22 -9.12 -30.06
N LEU A 19 6.51 -10.42 -30.10
CA LEU A 19 5.67 -11.46 -29.49
C LEU A 19 5.82 -11.53 -27.96
N LEU A 20 7.04 -11.32 -27.42
CA LEU A 20 7.32 -11.42 -25.99
C LEU A 20 7.03 -10.13 -25.22
N SER A 21 7.23 -8.96 -25.85
CA SER A 21 7.11 -7.66 -25.20
C SER A 21 5.74 -7.39 -24.55
N PRO A 22 4.57 -7.80 -25.09
CA PRO A 22 3.29 -7.56 -24.43
C PRO A 22 3.20 -8.26 -23.07
N ILE A 23 3.72 -9.49 -22.97
CA ILE A 23 3.74 -10.26 -21.73
C ILE A 23 4.72 -9.63 -20.74
N LEU A 24 5.91 -9.24 -21.21
CA LEU A 24 6.91 -8.58 -20.36
C LEU A 24 6.39 -7.25 -19.80
N ILE A 25 5.72 -6.46 -20.63
CA ILE A 25 5.10 -5.18 -20.23
C ILE A 25 3.99 -5.43 -19.21
N ALA A 26 3.12 -6.42 -19.43
CA ALA A 26 2.08 -6.78 -18.47
C ALA A 26 2.66 -7.22 -17.11
N LEU A 27 3.72 -8.04 -17.12
CA LEU A 27 4.42 -8.45 -15.91
C LEU A 27 5.06 -7.25 -15.19
N LEU A 28 5.70 -6.34 -15.92
CA LEU A 28 6.31 -5.13 -15.36
C LEU A 28 5.25 -4.25 -14.67
N PHE A 29 4.13 -3.98 -15.33
CA PHE A 29 3.03 -3.23 -14.73
C PHE A 29 2.44 -3.94 -13.51
N GLY A 30 2.36 -5.28 -13.56
CA GLY A 30 1.94 -6.07 -12.41
C GLY A 30 2.89 -5.90 -11.23
N MET A 31 4.20 -6.04 -11.44
CA MET A 31 5.21 -5.85 -10.40
C MET A 31 5.13 -4.45 -9.77
N LEU A 32 4.95 -3.41 -10.58
CA LEU A 32 4.79 -2.04 -10.09
C LEU A 32 3.50 -1.85 -9.28
N GLY A 33 2.38 -2.37 -9.77
CA GLY A 33 1.09 -2.30 -9.06
C GLY A 33 1.11 -3.02 -7.72
N TYR A 34 1.63 -4.26 -7.69
CA TYR A 34 1.80 -5.01 -6.45
C TYR A 34 2.84 -4.36 -5.52
N GLY A 35 3.94 -3.83 -6.05
CA GLY A 35 4.93 -3.09 -5.27
C GLY A 35 4.32 -1.90 -4.53
N GLN A 36 3.50 -1.10 -5.23
CA GLN A 36 2.78 0.01 -4.60
C GLN A 36 1.77 -0.48 -3.56
N TYR A 37 1.01 -1.53 -3.85
CA TYR A 37 0.07 -2.13 -2.90
C TYR A 37 0.76 -2.57 -1.61
N PHE A 38 1.87 -3.32 -1.72
CA PHE A 38 2.63 -3.80 -0.55
C PHE A 38 3.25 -2.64 0.23
N LEU A 39 3.79 -1.64 -0.46
CA LEU A 39 4.32 -0.44 0.18
C LEU A 39 3.24 0.24 1.04
N THR A 40 2.06 0.51 0.48
CA THR A 40 0.93 1.10 1.21
C THR A 40 0.50 0.25 2.39
N ALA A 41 0.35 -1.07 2.20
CA ALA A 41 -0.03 -1.98 3.26
C ALA A 41 0.97 -1.98 4.42
N HIS A 42 2.27 -1.99 4.13
CA HIS A 42 3.32 -1.94 5.15
C HIS A 42 3.34 -0.59 5.87
N THR A 43 3.26 0.51 5.13
CA THR A 43 3.25 1.84 5.76
C THR A 43 2.04 2.01 6.69
N LEU A 44 0.83 1.60 6.28
CA LEU A 44 -0.35 1.66 7.15
C LEU A 44 -0.18 0.78 8.40
N GLN A 45 0.41 -0.40 8.27
CA GLN A 45 0.67 -1.26 9.43
C GLN A 45 1.69 -0.63 10.39
N GLN A 46 2.75 -0.01 9.87
CA GLN A 46 3.74 0.70 10.68
C GLN A 46 3.10 1.86 11.43
N LEU A 47 2.30 2.68 10.74
CA LEU A 47 1.58 3.81 11.34
C LEU A 47 0.61 3.36 12.45
N ALA A 48 -0.14 2.28 12.22
CA ALA A 48 -1.03 1.75 13.24
C ALA A 48 -0.24 1.28 14.48
N ASN A 49 0.90 0.62 14.29
CA ASN A 49 1.76 0.17 15.38
C ASN A 49 2.39 1.33 16.16
N ASP A 50 2.86 2.36 15.48
CA ASP A 50 3.43 3.54 16.13
C ASP A 50 2.37 4.29 16.95
N ALA A 51 1.15 4.40 16.43
CA ALA A 51 0.02 4.99 17.14
C ALA A 51 -0.40 4.16 18.35
N ALA A 52 -0.45 2.84 18.23
CA ALA A 52 -0.72 1.94 19.35
C ALA A 52 0.38 2.07 20.43
N ARG A 53 1.65 2.17 20.04
CA ARG A 53 2.77 2.39 20.97
C ARG A 53 2.68 3.75 21.66
N ALA A 54 2.33 4.81 20.94
CA ALA A 54 2.15 6.14 21.50
C ALA A 54 1.02 6.16 22.56
N ALA A 55 -0.03 5.35 22.35
CA ALA A 55 -1.14 5.24 23.28
C ALA A 55 -0.74 4.69 24.66
N ILE A 56 0.29 3.83 24.75
CA ILE A 56 0.68 3.18 26.02
C ILE A 56 1.12 4.20 27.08
N VAL A 57 1.64 5.34 26.67
CA VAL A 57 2.18 6.36 27.59
C VAL A 57 1.07 7.16 28.28
N GLY A 58 -0.16 7.14 27.76
CA GLY A 58 -1.27 7.93 28.30
C GLY A 58 -1.83 7.35 29.60
N GLN A 59 -2.01 8.22 30.59
CA GLN A 59 -2.46 7.85 31.93
C GLN A 59 -3.98 7.66 31.98
N THR A 60 -4.72 8.37 31.13
CA THR A 60 -6.19 8.27 31.03
C THR A 60 -6.63 7.81 29.64
N ALA A 61 -7.81 7.21 29.55
CA ALA A 61 -8.37 6.76 28.26
C ALA A 61 -8.43 7.87 27.21
N ALA A 62 -8.85 9.08 27.60
CA ALA A 62 -8.90 10.22 26.72
C ALA A 62 -7.51 10.65 26.22
N GLU A 63 -6.50 10.60 27.09
CA GLU A 63 -5.11 10.91 26.74
C GLU A 63 -4.54 9.89 25.77
N ARG A 64 -4.76 8.58 26.00
CA ARG A 64 -4.31 7.50 25.12
C ARG A 64 -4.86 7.64 23.70
N VAL A 65 -6.17 7.91 23.58
CA VAL A 65 -6.81 8.16 22.29
C VAL A 65 -6.22 9.40 21.61
N THR A 66 -5.93 10.45 22.38
CA THR A 66 -5.34 11.70 21.86
C THR A 66 -3.91 11.47 21.34
N LEU A 67 -3.08 10.75 22.10
CA LEU A 67 -1.71 10.39 21.71
C LEU A 67 -1.68 9.51 20.46
N ALA A 68 -2.55 8.50 20.39
CA ALA A 68 -2.68 7.65 19.21
C ALA A 68 -3.09 8.46 17.97
N ARG A 69 -4.10 9.34 18.08
CA ARG A 69 -4.53 10.21 16.97
C ARG A 69 -3.44 11.17 16.51
N ALA A 70 -2.69 11.77 17.45
CA ALA A 70 -1.57 12.63 17.14
C ALA A 70 -0.47 11.87 16.36
N SER A 71 -0.14 10.65 16.79
CA SER A 71 0.82 9.78 16.11
C SER A 71 0.35 9.41 14.69
N VAL A 72 -0.92 9.02 14.51
CA VAL A 72 -1.49 8.77 13.16
C VAL A 72 -1.39 10.02 12.28
N THR A 73 -1.73 11.20 12.82
CA THR A 73 -1.75 12.46 12.06
C THR A 73 -0.34 12.84 11.60
N GLN A 74 0.64 12.76 12.51
CA GLN A 74 2.05 13.03 12.20
C GLN A 74 2.60 12.03 11.20
N GLY A 75 2.29 10.74 11.37
CA GLY A 75 2.78 9.69 10.49
C GLY A 75 2.19 9.78 9.08
N LEU A 76 0.89 10.09 8.94
CA LEU A 76 0.25 10.32 7.65
C LEU A 76 0.79 11.56 6.93
N ALA A 77 1.12 12.63 7.66
CA ALA A 77 1.73 13.82 7.07
C ALA A 77 3.09 13.52 6.39
N ASN A 78 3.81 12.50 6.88
CA ASN A 78 5.11 12.08 6.36
C ASN A 78 5.01 10.91 5.37
N ALA A 79 3.83 10.31 5.20
CA ALA A 79 3.64 9.12 4.40
C ALA A 79 3.43 9.47 2.92
N ALA A 80 4.36 9.07 2.05
CA ALA A 80 4.28 9.30 0.60
C ALA A 80 3.45 8.25 -0.16
N VAL A 81 2.40 7.68 0.45
CA VAL A 81 1.71 6.47 -0.06
C VAL A 81 0.24 6.67 -0.38
N ALA A 82 -0.38 7.75 0.09
CA ALA A 82 -1.74 8.14 -0.23
C ALA A 82 -1.85 9.67 -0.15
N LYS A 83 -2.82 10.26 -0.85
CA LYS A 83 -3.05 11.70 -0.72
C LYS A 83 -3.65 12.00 0.66
N PRO A 84 -3.41 13.21 1.22
CA PRO A 84 -4.10 13.66 2.42
C PRO A 84 -5.63 13.53 2.25
N GLY A 85 -6.29 12.80 3.15
CA GLY A 85 -7.74 12.57 3.11
C GLY A 85 -8.20 11.27 2.42
N GLU A 86 -7.30 10.50 1.81
CA GLU A 86 -7.64 9.16 1.25
C GLU A 86 -7.57 8.05 2.31
N VAL A 87 -6.86 8.29 3.43
CA VAL A 87 -6.75 7.34 4.53
C VAL A 87 -7.77 7.65 5.61
N SER A 88 -8.70 6.72 5.84
CA SER A 88 -9.59 6.74 6.99
C SER A 88 -8.86 6.22 8.23
N SER A 89 -9.06 6.88 9.37
CA SER A 89 -8.47 6.46 10.65
C SER A 89 -9.53 6.39 11.74
N ALA A 90 -9.48 5.31 12.53
CA ALA A 90 -10.32 5.11 13.69
C ALA A 90 -9.44 4.70 14.86
N VAL A 91 -9.62 5.36 16.00
CA VAL A 91 -8.98 5.01 17.27
C VAL A 91 -10.10 4.77 18.27
N ALA A 92 -10.14 3.58 18.83
CA ALA A 92 -11.11 3.17 19.82
C ALA A 92 -10.38 2.58 21.04
N GLU A 93 -10.86 2.90 22.23
CA GLU A 93 -10.41 2.27 23.46
C GLU A 93 -11.56 1.53 24.11
N ALA A 94 -11.32 0.26 24.47
CA ALA A 94 -12.27 -0.58 25.18
C ALA A 94 -11.49 -1.59 26.05
N ASP A 95 -11.95 -1.83 27.27
CA ASP A 95 -11.41 -2.86 28.17
C ASP A 95 -9.88 -2.80 28.36
N GLY A 96 -9.33 -1.59 28.54
CA GLY A 96 -7.88 -1.39 28.68
C GLY A 96 -7.07 -1.62 27.40
N ARG A 97 -7.73 -1.75 26.24
CA ARG A 97 -7.09 -1.95 24.94
C ARG A 97 -7.35 -0.78 24.02
N VAL A 98 -6.29 -0.20 23.48
CA VAL A 98 -6.37 0.82 22.43
C VAL A 98 -6.21 0.13 21.09
N THR A 99 -7.26 0.19 20.28
CA THR A 99 -7.29 -0.28 18.89
C THR A 99 -7.13 0.92 17.95
N VAL A 100 -6.15 0.82 17.06
CA VAL A 100 -5.96 1.75 15.94
C VAL A 100 -6.24 1.02 14.64
N THR A 101 -7.17 1.53 13.85
CA THR A 101 -7.53 1.00 12.52
C THR A 101 -7.30 2.08 11.47
N LEU A 102 -6.57 1.75 10.42
CA LEU A 102 -6.32 2.59 9.26
C LEU A 102 -6.81 1.88 7.99
N ALA A 103 -7.50 2.59 7.12
CA ALA A 103 -8.00 2.04 5.86
C ALA A 103 -7.81 3.02 4.70
N VAL A 104 -7.49 2.48 3.51
CA VAL A 104 -7.39 3.27 2.27
C VAL A 104 -8.04 2.52 1.11
N ASP A 105 -8.75 3.26 0.25
CA ASP A 105 -9.25 2.74 -1.02
C ASP A 105 -8.20 2.95 -2.13
N THR A 106 -7.61 1.85 -2.59
CA THR A 106 -6.55 1.83 -3.61
C THR A 106 -7.07 2.09 -5.01
N ARG A 107 -8.38 2.17 -5.25
CA ARG A 107 -8.94 2.61 -6.54
C ARG A 107 -8.62 4.06 -6.86
N ALA A 108 -8.28 4.85 -5.84
CA ALA A 108 -7.77 6.21 -6.00
C ALA A 108 -6.38 6.25 -6.65
N LEU A 109 -5.66 5.11 -6.68
CA LEU A 109 -4.31 5.01 -7.24
C LEU A 109 -4.37 4.67 -8.74
N SER A 110 -4.00 5.66 -9.57
CA SER A 110 -4.18 5.67 -11.03
C SER A 110 -3.64 4.42 -11.76
N LEU A 111 -2.51 3.87 -11.31
CA LEU A 111 -1.89 2.68 -11.94
C LEU A 111 -2.72 1.40 -11.76
N LEU A 112 -3.47 1.28 -10.66
CA LEU A 112 -4.22 0.07 -10.29
C LEU A 112 -5.57 -0.05 -11.01
N ARG A 113 -5.98 0.97 -11.78
CA ARG A 113 -7.28 1.03 -12.49
C ARG A 113 -7.25 0.40 -13.88
N SER A 114 -6.07 0.16 -14.46
CA SER A 114 -5.91 -0.15 -15.89
C SER A 114 -6.48 -1.51 -16.34
N GLY A 115 -6.90 -2.39 -15.42
CA GLY A 115 -7.53 -3.69 -15.74
C GLY A 115 -6.60 -4.69 -16.44
N LEU A 116 -5.38 -4.29 -16.79
CA LEU A 116 -4.36 -5.10 -17.46
C LEU A 116 -3.83 -6.24 -16.61
N VAL A 117 -3.89 -6.10 -15.28
CA VAL A 117 -3.37 -7.07 -14.32
C VAL A 117 -4.42 -7.29 -13.22
N PRO A 118 -4.68 -8.54 -12.81
CA PRO A 118 -5.55 -8.82 -11.68
C PRO A 118 -4.97 -8.19 -10.42
N MET A 119 -5.74 -7.28 -9.82
CA MET A 119 -5.38 -6.59 -8.58
C MET A 119 -6.07 -7.26 -7.38
N PRO A 120 -5.42 -7.20 -6.19
CA PRO A 120 -6.01 -7.64 -4.93
C PRO A 120 -7.18 -6.73 -4.51
N GLU A 121 -7.73 -6.99 -3.32
CA GLU A 121 -8.85 -6.21 -2.80
C GLU A 121 -8.55 -4.70 -2.80
N PRO A 122 -9.53 -3.86 -3.21
CA PRO A 122 -9.33 -2.43 -3.38
C PRO A 122 -9.24 -1.66 -2.07
N VAL A 123 -9.57 -2.28 -0.93
CA VAL A 123 -9.50 -1.62 0.37
C VAL A 123 -8.40 -2.31 1.16
N ILE A 124 -7.35 -1.55 1.51
CA ILE A 124 -6.33 -2.02 2.44
C ILE A 124 -6.72 -1.55 3.83
N GLU A 125 -7.08 -2.48 4.70
CA GLU A 125 -7.31 -2.22 6.12
C GLU A 125 -6.16 -2.80 6.97
N ARG A 126 -5.66 -2.01 7.91
CA ARG A 126 -4.63 -2.40 8.87
C ARG A 126 -5.02 -1.99 10.27
N ARG A 127 -4.74 -2.88 11.23
CA ARG A 127 -5.09 -2.71 12.63
C ARG A 127 -3.89 -3.01 13.52
N ALA A 128 -3.76 -2.24 14.59
CA ALA A 128 -2.86 -2.51 15.70
C ALA A 128 -3.62 -2.36 17.01
N VAL A 129 -3.21 -3.13 18.02
CA VAL A 129 -3.81 -3.11 19.35
C VAL A 129 -2.71 -3.01 20.38
N ALA A 130 -2.83 -2.06 21.31
CA ALA A 130 -2.00 -1.97 22.50
C ALA A 130 -2.83 -2.30 23.74
N GLU A 131 -2.28 -3.12 24.62
CA GLU A 131 -2.85 -3.41 25.94
C GLU A 131 -2.19 -2.48 26.97
N VAL A 132 -3.01 -1.84 27.78
CA VAL A 132 -2.58 -0.94 28.84
C VAL A 132 -2.53 -1.75 30.12
N ALA A 133 -1.34 -1.86 30.73
CA ALA A 133 -1.20 -2.49 32.03
C ALA A 133 -1.67 -1.53 33.12
N ASP A 134 -2.56 -1.99 33.99
CA ASP A 134 -2.92 -1.29 35.23
C ASP A 134 -1.74 -1.41 36.19
N PHE A 135 -1.08 -0.29 36.52
CA PHE A 135 -0.01 -0.20 37.52
C PHE A 135 -0.49 0.56 38.76
#